data_AF-A0A6N8BTH2-F1
#
_entry.id   AF-A0A6N8BTH2-F1
#
_cell.length_a   1.000
_cell.length_b   1.000
_cell.length_c   1.000
_cell.angle_alpha   90.00
_cell.angle_beta   90.00
_cell.angle_gamma   90.00
#
_symmetry.space_group_name_H-M   'P 1'
#
loop_
_entity.id
_entity.type
_entity.pdbx_description
1 polymer ?
#
loop_
_entity_poly.entity_id
_entity_poly.type
_entity_poly.pdbx_seq_one_letter_code
_entity_poly.pdbx_strand_id
1 'polypeptide(L)'
;MGYYSDVALCLTKNGMDQLKTALAEAERNNPDKFAAIKMLIGGEPIKIDEGSGSAVFLWEGEKWYAEFDEVAFVAKLTDSLPDQDFLFIRLGEDYDDIETRGSFCGKPFGMYVARKIAFL
;
A
#
# COMPACT_ATOMS: atom_id res chain seq x y z
N MET A 1 -15.53 3.80 -18.44
CA MET A 1 -14.87 2.51 -18.16
C MET A 1 -13.45 2.84 -17.75
N GLY A 2 -12.98 2.29 -16.63
CA GLY A 2 -11.63 2.49 -16.12
C GLY A 2 -11.05 1.14 -15.72
N TYR A 3 -9.73 1.06 -15.68
CA TYR A 3 -8.96 -0.09 -15.24
C TYR A 3 -8.95 -0.16 -13.72
N TYR A 4 -8.90 -1.38 -13.21
CA TYR A 4 -8.83 -1.68 -11.79
C TYR A 4 -7.49 -2.34 -11.45
N SER A 5 -7.12 -2.32 -10.18
CA SER A 5 -5.91 -2.97 -9.70
C SER A 5 -6.11 -3.59 -8.34
N ASP A 6 -5.42 -4.71 -8.13
CA ASP A 6 -5.18 -5.25 -6.80
C ASP A 6 -3.88 -4.67 -6.28
N VAL A 7 -3.91 -4.10 -5.09
CA VAL A 7 -2.79 -3.35 -4.53
C VAL A 7 -2.51 -3.80 -3.11
N ALA A 8 -1.26 -4.14 -2.84
CA ALA A 8 -0.80 -4.50 -1.52
C ALA A 8 0.33 -3.58 -1.08
N LEU A 9 0.24 -3.10 0.16
CA LEU A 9 1.27 -2.31 0.81
C LEU A 9 1.65 -2.96 2.14
N CYS A 10 2.89 -3.41 2.23
CA CYS A 10 3.48 -3.93 3.45
C CYS A 10 4.40 -2.85 4.05
N LEU A 11 4.25 -2.57 5.35
CA LEU A 11 5.03 -1.57 6.07
C LEU A 11 5.73 -2.20 7.26
N THR A 12 6.97 -1.77 7.52
CA THR A 12 7.62 -2.01 8.81
C THR A 12 6.91 -1.21 9.91
N LYS A 13 7.27 -1.45 11.17
CA LYS A 13 6.85 -0.58 12.27
C LYS A 13 7.17 0.90 12.02
N ASN A 14 8.36 1.20 11.49
CA ASN A 14 8.75 2.57 11.17
C ASN A 14 7.88 3.15 10.04
N GLY A 15 7.61 2.35 8.99
CA GLY A 15 6.68 2.74 7.93
C GLY A 15 5.26 3.00 8.46
N MET A 16 4.78 2.19 9.40
CA MET A 16 3.48 2.38 10.07
C MET A 16 3.43 3.66 10.91
N ASP A 17 4.50 3.96 11.65
CA ASP A 17 4.58 5.19 12.44
C ASP A 17 4.57 6.43 11.52
N GLN A 18 5.29 6.39 10.40
CA GLN A 18 5.26 7.45 9.39
C GLN A 18 3.91 7.58 8.70
N LEU A 19 3.22 6.46 8.40
CA LEU A 19 1.85 6.49 7.88
C LEU A 19 0.90 7.22 8.85
N LYS A 20 0.97 6.91 10.15
CA LYS A 20 0.14 7.58 11.17
C LYS A 20 0.41 9.08 11.24
N THR A 21 1.68 9.49 11.19
CA THR A 21 2.04 10.90 11.13
C THR A 21 1.50 11.56 9.86
N ALA A 22 1.68 10.93 8.69
CA ALA A 22 1.20 11.44 7.41
C ALA A 22 -0.34 11.57 7.38
N LEU A 23 -1.07 10.62 7.97
CA LEU A 23 -2.52 10.68 8.10
C LEU A 23 -2.97 11.85 8.98
N ALA A 24 -2.34 12.03 10.15
CA ALA A 24 -2.66 13.14 11.04
C ALA A 24 -2.37 14.52 10.40
N GLU A 25 -1.29 14.62 9.62
CA GLU A 25 -0.98 15.84 8.86
C GLU A 25 -1.97 16.09 7.72
N ALA A 26 -2.37 15.04 6.99
CA ALA A 26 -3.35 15.15 5.91
C ALA A 26 -4.72 15.60 6.43
N GLU A 27 -5.18 15.03 7.56
CA GLU A 27 -6.44 15.42 8.21
C GLU A 27 -6.43 16.90 8.60
N ARG A 28 -5.32 17.38 9.16
CA ARG A 28 -5.17 18.77 9.58
C ARG A 28 -5.10 19.74 8.40
N ASN A 29 -4.37 19.38 7.35
CA ASN A 29 -4.03 20.31 6.28
C ASN A 29 -5.08 20.37 5.17
N ASN A 30 -5.78 19.26 4.89
CA ASN A 30 -6.75 19.17 3.78
C ASN A 30 -7.95 18.27 4.16
N PRO A 31 -8.81 18.72 5.10
CA PRO A 31 -9.92 17.90 5.61
C PRO A 31 -10.90 17.44 4.51
N ASP A 32 -11.12 18.27 3.49
CA ASP A 32 -12.03 17.95 2.38
C ASP A 32 -11.56 16.73 1.56
N LYS A 33 -10.24 16.54 1.44
CA LYS A 33 -9.62 15.43 0.72
C LYS A 33 -9.37 14.22 1.61
N PHE A 34 -9.35 14.43 2.93
CA PHE A 34 -9.01 13.40 3.89
C PHE A 34 -10.03 12.27 3.97
N ALA A 35 -11.29 12.53 3.63
CA ALA A 35 -12.33 11.50 3.65
C ALA A 35 -11.98 10.29 2.77
N ALA A 36 -11.54 10.52 1.52
CA ALA A 36 -11.16 9.45 0.60
C ALA A 36 -9.89 8.72 1.06
N ILE A 37 -8.87 9.48 1.50
CA ILE A 37 -7.63 8.92 2.08
C ILE A 37 -7.95 8.00 3.26
N LYS A 38 -8.81 8.45 4.17
CA LYS A 38 -9.22 7.69 5.34
C LYS A 38 -9.99 6.43 4.97
N MET A 39 -10.84 6.48 3.94
CA MET A 39 -11.58 5.31 3.46
C MET A 39 -10.64 4.24 2.88
N LEU A 40 -9.57 4.63 2.19
CA LEU A 40 -8.62 3.69 1.61
C LEU A 40 -7.64 3.12 2.65
N ILE A 41 -6.85 3.98 3.30
CA ILE A 41 -5.70 3.58 4.15
C ILE A 41 -5.82 4.05 5.61
N GLY A 42 -6.93 4.68 5.98
CA GLY A 42 -7.20 5.05 7.38
C GLY A 42 -7.80 3.91 8.23
N GLY A 43 -8.15 2.79 7.61
CA GLY A 43 -8.68 1.59 8.28
C GLY A 43 -7.58 0.70 8.88
N GLU A 44 -8.02 -0.42 9.46
CA GLU A 44 -7.09 -1.42 10.01
C GLU A 44 -6.41 -2.22 8.89
N PRO A 45 -5.10 -2.55 9.03
CA PRO A 45 -4.41 -3.47 8.13
C PRO A 45 -5.08 -4.85 8.13
N ILE A 46 -4.99 -5.57 7.01
CA ILE A 46 -5.51 -6.95 6.90
C ILE A 46 -4.65 -7.96 7.68
N LYS A 47 -3.39 -7.63 7.96
CA LYS A 47 -2.45 -8.43 8.76
C LYS A 47 -1.55 -7.52 9.56
N ILE A 48 -1.30 -7.90 10.82
CA ILE A 48 -0.32 -7.27 11.71
C ILE A 48 0.51 -8.39 12.33
N ASP A 49 1.81 -8.17 12.43
CA ASP A 49 2.72 -9.02 13.18
C ASP A 49 3.09 -8.33 14.48
N GLU A 50 2.60 -8.85 15.60
CA GLU A 50 2.80 -8.23 16.92
C GLU A 50 4.27 -8.20 17.35
N GLY A 51 5.10 -9.14 16.86
CA GLY A 51 6.51 -9.23 17.21
C GLY A 51 7.36 -8.11 16.59
N SER A 52 7.16 -7.83 15.30
CA SER A 52 7.89 -6.80 14.56
C SER A 52 7.16 -5.45 14.49
N GLY A 53 5.84 -5.44 14.69
CA GLY A 53 4.98 -4.28 14.43
C GLY A 53 4.75 -3.99 12.94
N SER A 54 5.10 -4.93 12.06
CA SER A 54 4.87 -4.79 10.62
C SER A 54 3.39 -5.05 10.29
N ALA A 55 2.89 -4.43 9.23
CA ALA A 55 1.50 -4.55 8.83
C ALA A 55 1.33 -4.61 7.30
N VAL A 56 0.23 -5.20 6.85
CA VAL A 56 -0.13 -5.32 5.43
C VAL A 56 -1.51 -4.74 5.19
N PHE A 57 -1.61 -3.88 4.20
CA PHE A 57 -2.86 -3.44 3.59
C PHE A 57 -3.03 -4.15 2.24
N LEU A 58 -4.25 -4.49 1.90
CA LEU A 58 -4.63 -5.08 0.63
C LEU A 58 -5.94 -4.44 0.19
N TRP A 59 -5.96 -3.96 -1.03
CA TRP A 59 -7.13 -3.39 -1.69
C TRP A 59 -7.32 -4.12 -3.01
N GLU A 60 -8.50 -4.69 -3.23
CA GLU A 60 -8.80 -5.53 -4.39
C GLU A 60 -9.80 -4.82 -5.30
N GLY A 61 -9.53 -4.81 -6.61
CA GLY A 61 -10.41 -4.18 -7.58
C GLY A 61 -10.58 -2.66 -7.38
N GLU A 62 -9.51 -1.94 -7.03
CA GLU A 62 -9.53 -0.50 -6.85
C GLU A 62 -9.18 0.26 -8.13
N LYS A 63 -9.81 1.41 -8.35
CA LYS A 63 -9.38 2.29 -9.44
C LYS A 63 -8.11 3.03 -9.02
N TRP A 64 -6.98 2.66 -9.62
CA TRP A 64 -5.67 3.14 -9.18
C TRP A 64 -5.12 4.26 -10.06
N TYR A 65 -5.68 5.46 -9.94
CA TYR A 65 -5.28 6.64 -10.72
C TYR A 65 -4.65 7.72 -9.84
N ALA A 66 -3.50 8.27 -10.25
CA ALA A 66 -2.78 9.32 -9.51
C ALA A 66 -3.58 10.62 -9.30
N GLU A 67 -4.68 10.80 -10.03
CA GLU A 67 -5.60 11.92 -9.90
C GLU A 67 -6.47 11.82 -8.64
N PHE A 68 -6.62 10.62 -8.07
CA PHE A 68 -7.35 10.42 -6.82
C PHE A 68 -6.47 10.74 -5.62
N ASP A 69 -7.03 11.48 -4.67
CA ASP A 69 -6.29 12.03 -3.53
C ASP A 69 -5.71 10.92 -2.64
N GLU A 70 -6.44 9.80 -2.49
CA GLU A 70 -6.02 8.60 -1.77
C GLU A 70 -4.86 7.86 -2.44
N VAL A 71 -4.87 7.76 -3.77
CA VAL A 71 -3.78 7.14 -4.54
C VAL A 71 -2.55 8.04 -4.52
N ALA A 72 -2.74 9.35 -4.72
CA ALA A 72 -1.68 10.35 -4.61
C ALA A 72 -1.06 10.37 -3.20
N PHE A 73 -1.87 10.17 -2.16
CA PHE A 73 -1.38 10.05 -0.79
C PHE A 73 -0.51 8.81 -0.60
N VAL A 74 -0.94 7.63 -1.06
CA VAL A 74 -0.13 6.39 -0.99
C VAL A 74 1.17 6.54 -1.77
N ALA A 75 1.12 7.09 -2.98
CA ALA A 75 2.30 7.34 -3.79
C ALA A 75 3.29 8.25 -3.04
N LYS A 76 2.82 9.40 -2.53
CA LYS A 76 3.65 10.34 -1.77
C LYS A 76 4.23 9.71 -0.49
N LEU A 77 3.46 8.91 0.23
CA LEU A 77 3.94 8.17 1.38
C LEU A 77 5.10 7.26 0.97
N THR A 78 4.90 6.41 -0.04
CA THR A 78 5.95 5.50 -0.52
C THR A 78 7.18 6.23 -1.09
N ASP A 79 7.01 7.40 -1.69
CA ASP A 79 8.12 8.24 -2.16
C ASP A 79 8.95 8.84 -1.01
N SER A 80 8.31 9.06 0.15
CA SER A 80 8.98 9.60 1.34
C SER A 80 9.66 8.55 2.22
N LEU A 81 9.26 7.29 2.08
CA LEU A 81 9.76 6.19 2.90
C LEU A 81 11.11 5.69 2.36
N PRO A 82 12.05 5.30 3.22
CA PRO A 82 13.18 4.49 2.82
C PRO A 82 12.68 3.17 2.20
N ASP A 83 13.31 2.70 1.13
CA ASP A 83 12.89 1.45 0.44
C ASP A 83 12.79 0.25 1.39
N GLN A 84 13.62 0.17 2.43
CA GLN A 84 13.60 -0.93 3.41
C GLN A 84 12.38 -0.93 4.34
N ASP A 85 11.63 0.17 4.40
CA ASP A 85 10.49 0.34 5.30
C ASP A 85 9.14 -0.04 4.66
N PHE A 86 9.15 -0.34 3.35
CA PHE A 86 7.94 -0.76 2.66
C PHE A 86 8.18 -1.76 1.53
N LEU A 87 7.11 -2.47 1.18
CA LEU A 87 6.98 -3.18 -0.08
C LEU A 87 5.59 -2.90 -0.63
N PHE A 88 5.56 -2.30 -1.81
CA PHE A 88 4.36 -1.97 -2.56
C PHE A 88 4.30 -2.87 -3.79
N ILE A 89 3.14 -3.49 -4.03
CA ILE A 89 2.86 -4.30 -5.20
C ILE A 89 1.51 -3.86 -5.75
N ARG A 90 1.45 -3.54 -7.04
CA ARG A 90 0.19 -3.33 -7.78
C ARG A 90 0.13 -4.30 -8.94
N LEU A 91 -1.02 -4.95 -9.09
CA LEU A 91 -1.38 -5.79 -10.23
C LEU A 91 -2.52 -5.11 -10.96
N GLY A 92 -2.27 -4.67 -12.19
CA GLY A 92 -3.33 -4.23 -13.10
C GLY A 92 -4.00 -5.40 -13.82
N GLU A 93 -4.91 -5.06 -14.73
CA GLU A 93 -5.70 -6.05 -15.48
C GLU A 93 -4.89 -6.80 -16.54
N ASP A 94 -3.84 -6.18 -17.07
CA ASP A 94 -2.98 -6.78 -18.08
C ASP A 94 -1.88 -7.63 -17.44
N TYR A 95 -1.53 -8.74 -18.12
CA TYR A 95 -0.56 -9.74 -17.63
C TYR A 95 0.81 -9.19 -17.24
N ASP A 96 1.22 -8.09 -17.87
CA ASP A 96 2.53 -7.47 -17.66
C ASP A 96 2.39 -6.12 -16.94
N ASP A 97 1.18 -5.72 -16.54
CA ASP A 97 0.94 -4.51 -15.74
C ASP A 97 1.16 -4.81 -14.25
N ILE A 98 2.43 -5.02 -13.91
CA ILE A 98 2.87 -5.30 -12.54
C ILE A 98 3.84 -4.23 -12.12
N GLU A 99 3.54 -3.56 -11.01
CA GLU A 99 4.42 -2.59 -10.39
C GLU A 99 4.88 -3.13 -9.03
N THR A 100 6.17 -3.00 -8.75
CA THR A 100 6.74 -3.35 -7.44
C THR A 100 7.74 -2.28 -7.03
N ARG A 101 7.60 -1.80 -5.79
CA ARG A 101 8.44 -0.76 -5.20
C ARG A 101 8.82 -1.10 -3.77
N GLY A 102 9.93 -0.55 -3.30
CA GLY A 102 10.48 -0.86 -1.99
C GLY A 102 11.23 -2.20 -1.97
N SER A 103 11.98 -2.43 -0.90
CA SER A 103 12.84 -3.58 -0.69
C SER A 103 12.56 -4.32 0.62
N PHE A 104 11.50 -3.93 1.35
CA PHE A 104 11.08 -4.70 2.51
C PHE A 104 10.61 -6.08 2.05
N CYS A 105 11.44 -7.11 2.19
CA CYS A 105 11.12 -8.47 1.73
C CYS A 105 9.97 -9.15 2.50
N GLY A 106 9.13 -8.37 3.17
CA GLY A 106 7.87 -8.79 3.74
C GLY A 106 8.01 -9.81 4.84
N LYS A 107 9.17 -10.03 5.45
CA LYS A 107 9.23 -10.89 6.65
C LYS A 107 8.52 -10.15 7.78
N PRO A 108 7.44 -10.71 8.36
CA PRO A 108 7.10 -12.15 8.36
C PRO A 108 6.04 -12.64 7.36
N PHE A 109 5.33 -11.77 6.66
CA PHE A 109 4.23 -12.09 5.75
C PHE A 109 4.62 -12.77 4.41
N GLY A 110 5.87 -12.65 3.97
CA GLY A 110 6.38 -13.21 2.73
C GLY A 110 5.52 -12.83 1.52
N MET A 111 5.27 -11.53 1.33
CA MET A 111 4.45 -11.02 0.23
C MET A 111 5.25 -11.04 -1.09
N TYR A 112 4.70 -11.65 -2.14
CA TYR A 112 5.34 -11.74 -3.46
C TYR A 112 4.30 -11.91 -4.57
N VAL A 113 4.70 -11.54 -5.79
CA VAL A 113 3.95 -11.86 -7.01
C VAL A 113 4.34 -13.25 -7.51
N ALA A 114 3.36 -14.09 -7.81
CA ALA A 114 3.58 -15.43 -8.34
C ALA A 114 2.90 -15.59 -9.70
N ARG A 115 3.69 -15.66 -10.78
CA ARG A 115 3.22 -16.09 -12.11
C ARG A 115 3.72 -17.51 -12.36
N LYS A 116 2.92 -18.53 -11.99
CA LYS A 116 3.36 -19.93 -12.07
C LYS A 116 2.42 -20.83 -12.85
N ILE A 117 3.03 -21.71 -13.65
CA ILE A 117 2.45 -23.01 -14.03
C ILE A 117 3.10 -24.03 -13.10
N ALA A 118 2.28 -24.74 -12.31
CA ALA A 118 2.75 -25.63 -11.26
C ALA A 118 2.26 -27.07 -11.50
N PHE A 119 3.16 -28.03 -11.32
CA PHE A 119 2.86 -29.46 -11.24
C PHE A 119 3.52 -30.02 -9.96
N LEU A 120 2.82 -30.95 -9.30
CA LEU A 120 3.21 -31.55 -8.03
C LEU A 120 4.51 -32.37 -8.13
#